data_AF-A0A218P503-F1
#
_entry.id   AF-A0A218P503-F1
#
_cell.length_a   1.000
_cell.length_b   1.000
_cell.length_c   1.000
_cell.angle_alpha   90.00
_cell.angle_beta   90.00
_cell.angle_gamma   90.00
#
_symmetry.space_group_name_H-M   'P 1'
#
loop_
_entity.id
_entity.type
_entity.pdbx_description
1 polymer ?
#
loop_
_entity_poly.entity_id
_entity_poly.type
_entity_poly.pdbx_seq_one_letter_code
_entity_poly.pdbx_strand_id
1 'polypeptide(L)'
;MRPKPAIVSFFLLLSLFFYGIGLLGGDLSDIAGYGVIGTIHLIFAASIYRGHETIVDISPYIALLDMLFGLLWIMVGLSLPAFTLTLLSALILVALMDEDVRTELKMGG
;
A
#
# COMPACT_ATOMS: atom_id res chain seq x y z
N MET A 1 12.48 16.04 -4.38
CA MET A 1 11.11 16.00 -3.82
C MET A 1 11.21 15.28 -2.49
N ARG A 2 10.49 15.70 -1.44
CA ARG A 2 10.47 14.95 -0.17
C ARG A 2 9.77 13.59 -0.43
N PRO A 3 10.35 12.43 -0.09
CA PRO A 3 9.73 11.11 -0.24
C PRO A 3 8.42 10.95 0.55
N LYS A 4 8.30 11.61 1.71
CA LYS A 4 7.16 11.44 2.63
C LYS A 4 5.78 11.66 1.98
N PRO A 5 5.48 12.79 1.30
CA PRO A 5 4.19 12.97 0.63
C PRO A 5 3.88 11.91 -0.42
N ALA A 6 4.88 11.46 -1.19
CA ALA A 6 4.68 10.45 -2.23
C ALA A 6 4.32 9.09 -1.62
N ILE A 7 5.05 8.67 -0.58
CA ILE A 7 4.82 7.39 0.12
C ILE A 7 3.49 7.40 0.88
N VAL A 8 3.15 8.50 1.56
CA VAL A 8 1.85 8.63 2.22
C VAL A 8 0.71 8.60 1.20
N SER A 9 0.85 9.33 0.08
CA SER A 9 -0.17 9.34 -0.98
C SER A 9 -0.35 7.95 -1.59
N PHE A 10 0.73 7.20 -1.76
CA PHE A 10 0.68 5.82 -2.24
C PHE A 10 -0.22 4.94 -1.37
N PHE A 11 0.05 4.87 -0.05
CA PHE A 11 -0.74 4.05 0.85
C PHE A 11 -2.19 4.55 0.96
N LEU A 12 -2.41 5.86 0.89
CA LEU A 12 -3.75 6.44 0.90
C LEU A 12 -4.55 6.10 -0.36
N LEU A 13 -3.93 6.16 -1.53
CA LEU A 13 -4.57 5.78 -2.80
C LEU A 13 -4.87 4.28 -2.84
N LEU A 14 -3.99 3.41 -2.34
CA LEU A 14 -4.29 1.98 -2.20
C LEU A 14 -5.47 1.72 -1.26
N SER A 15 -5.53 2.43 -0.13
CA SER A 15 -6.66 2.34 0.78
C SER A 15 -7.98 2.67 0.09
N LEU A 16 -8.03 3.80 -0.63
CA LEU A 16 -9.20 4.21 -1.41
C LEU A 16 -9.54 3.23 -2.52
N PHE A 17 -8.53 2.68 -3.19
CA PHE A 17 -8.71 1.70 -4.26
C PHE A 17 -9.39 0.42 -3.73
N PHE A 18 -8.89 -0.15 -2.63
CA PHE A 18 -9.50 -1.35 -2.04
C PHE A 18 -10.89 -1.08 -1.47
N TYR A 19 -11.12 0.06 -0.81
CA TYR A 19 -12.48 0.44 -0.42
C TYR A 19 -13.41 0.58 -1.63
N GLY A 20 -12.93 1.17 -2.72
CA GLY A 20 -13.67 1.28 -3.97
C GLY A 20 -14.07 -0.08 -4.53
N ILE A 21 -13.15 -1.04 -4.58
CA ILE A 21 -13.45 -2.41 -5.02
C ILE A 21 -14.49 -3.05 -4.11
N GLY A 22 -14.32 -2.99 -2.79
CA GLY A 22 -15.27 -3.57 -1.84
C GLY A 22 -16.69 -3.02 -2.01
N LEU A 23 -16.82 -1.69 -2.17
CA LEU A 23 -18.12 -1.05 -2.40
C LEU A 23 -18.75 -1.42 -3.75
N LEU A 24 -17.94 -1.66 -4.78
CA LEU A 24 -18.41 -2.06 -6.11
C LEU A 24 -18.72 -3.55 -6.24
N GLY A 25 -18.14 -4.41 -5.39
CA GLY A 25 -18.34 -5.87 -5.40
C GLY A 25 -19.77 -6.30 -5.07
N GLY A 26 -20.51 -5.47 -4.33
CA GLY A 26 -21.97 -5.60 -4.18
C GLY A 26 -22.45 -6.62 -3.15
N ASP A 27 -21.55 -7.40 -2.55
CA ASP A 27 -21.86 -8.28 -1.40
C ASP A 27 -21.07 -7.94 -0.14
N LEU A 28 -21.57 -8.42 1.00
CA LEU A 28 -20.98 -8.14 2.32
C LEU A 28 -19.59 -8.76 2.49
N SER A 29 -19.30 -9.87 1.82
CA SER A 29 -17.99 -10.52 1.86
C SER A 29 -16.91 -9.68 1.21
N ASP A 30 -17.20 -9.10 0.04
CA ASP A 30 -16.29 -8.22 -0.68
C ASP A 30 -16.05 -6.92 0.09
N ILE A 31 -17.12 -6.32 0.63
CA ILE A 31 -17.01 -5.12 1.48
C ILE A 31 -16.14 -5.41 2.70
N ALA A 32 -16.36 -6.55 3.38
CA ALA A 32 -15.58 -6.92 4.55
C ALA A 32 -14.11 -7.23 4.21
N GLY A 33 -13.88 -8.05 3.19
CA GLY A 33 -12.54 -8.48 2.78
C GLY A 33 -11.69 -7.31 2.32
N TYR A 34 -12.16 -6.57 1.31
CA TYR A 34 -11.43 -5.40 0.80
C TYR A 34 -11.44 -4.23 1.79
N GLY A 35 -12.46 -4.13 2.66
CA GLY A 35 -12.50 -3.17 3.76
C GLY A 35 -11.36 -3.36 4.76
N VAL A 36 -11.04 -4.59 5.13
CA VAL A 36 -9.89 -4.90 6.00
C VAL A 36 -8.59 -4.47 5.33
N ILE A 37 -8.40 -4.83 4.05
CA ILE A 37 -7.19 -4.48 3.30
C ILE A 37 -7.05 -2.95 3.19
N GLY A 38 -8.12 -2.25 2.82
CA GLY A 38 -8.15 -0.79 2.74
C GLY A 38 -7.83 -0.13 4.09
N THR A 39 -8.30 -0.69 5.20
CA THR A 39 -8.03 -0.18 6.55
C THR A 39 -6.57 -0.34 6.93
N ILE A 40 -5.94 -1.48 6.61
CA ILE A 40 -4.51 -1.70 6.84
C ILE A 40 -3.71 -0.60 6.13
N HIS A 41 -3.97 -0.36 4.84
CA HIS A 41 -3.28 0.69 4.09
C HIS A 41 -3.51 2.09 4.65
N LEU A 42 -4.71 2.38 5.15
CA LEU A 42 -5.01 3.65 5.81
C LEU A 42 -4.18 3.84 7.09
N ILE A 43 -4.04 2.79 7.90
CA ILE A 43 -3.20 2.79 9.11
C ILE A 43 -1.75 3.05 8.74
N PHE A 44 -1.24 2.44 7.67
CA PHE A 44 0.11 2.69 7.17
C PHE A 44 0.30 4.14 6.74
N ALA A 45 -0.62 4.68 5.92
CA ALA A 45 -0.58 6.08 5.49
C ALA A 45 -0.54 7.04 6.69
N ALA A 46 -1.46 6.87 7.65
CA ALA A 46 -1.57 7.72 8.83
C ALA A 46 -0.34 7.61 9.76
N SER A 47 0.20 6.41 9.92
CA SER A 47 1.33 6.16 10.83
C SER A 47 2.66 6.63 10.22
N ILE A 48 2.87 6.43 8.92
CA ILE A 48 4.02 6.97 8.19
C ILE A 48 3.98 8.49 8.18
N TYR A 49 2.79 9.09 8.01
CA TYR A 49 2.64 10.55 8.11
C TYR A 49 3.08 11.09 9.48
N ARG A 50 2.76 10.36 10.56
CA ARG A 50 3.16 10.69 11.94
C ARG A 50 4.60 10.30 12.28
N GLY A 51 5.34 9.65 11.39
CA GLY A 51 6.72 9.21 11.62
C GLY A 51 6.85 8.02 12.58
N HIS A 52 5.84 7.14 12.66
CA HIS A 52 5.89 6.00 13.57
C HIS A 52 6.92 4.96 13.10
N GLU A 53 8.05 4.85 13.82
CA GLU A 53 9.22 4.08 13.39
C GLU A 53 8.91 2.62 13.05
N THR A 54 8.18 1.94 13.94
CA THR A 54 7.80 0.54 13.73
C THR A 54 7.02 0.34 12.43
N ILE A 55 6.12 1.26 12.09
CA ILE A 55 5.32 1.15 10.87
C ILE A 55 6.17 1.41 9.63
N VAL A 56 7.09 2.37 9.70
CA VAL A 56 8.06 2.63 8.62
C VAL A 56 8.93 1.39 8.39
N ASP A 57 9.40 0.74 9.45
CA ASP A 57 10.28 -0.44 9.33
C ASP A 57 9.57 -1.68 8.78
N ILE A 58 8.26 -1.84 9.05
CA ILE A 58 7.50 -2.96 8.51
C ILE A 58 6.90 -2.68 7.12
N SER A 59 6.88 -1.42 6.67
CA SER A 59 6.28 -1.02 5.39
C SER A 59 6.85 -1.68 4.14
N PRO A 60 8.16 -2.02 4.04
CA PRO A 60 8.67 -2.81 2.90
C PRO A 60 8.01 -4.19 2.82
N TYR A 61 7.71 -4.83 3.96
CA TYR A 61 7.08 -6.16 3.95
C TYR A 61 5.63 -6.11 3.48
N ILE A 62 4.90 -5.04 3.79
CA ILE A 62 3.55 -4.83 3.26
C ILE A 62 3.60 -4.58 1.75
N ALA A 63 4.49 -3.71 1.29
CA ALA A 63 4.67 -3.48 -0.15
C ALA A 63 5.06 -4.76 -0.91
N LEU A 64 5.91 -5.60 -0.31
CA LEU A 64 6.24 -6.91 -0.87
C LEU A 64 5.02 -7.83 -0.92
N LEU A 65 4.22 -7.85 0.14
CA LEU A 65 2.99 -8.64 0.20
C LEU A 65 2.01 -8.20 -0.91
N ASP A 66 1.82 -6.89 -1.10
CA ASP A 66 0.96 -6.34 -2.16
C ASP A 66 1.47 -6.70 -3.55
N MET A 67 2.79 -6.65 -3.76
CA MET A 67 3.41 -7.08 -5.02
C MET A 67 3.15 -8.57 -5.28
N LEU A 68 3.33 -9.43 -4.26
CA LEU A 68 3.06 -10.86 -4.38
C LEU A 68 1.59 -11.14 -4.67
N PHE A 69 0.66 -10.46 -4.00
CA PHE A 69 -0.77 -10.60 -4.29
C PHE A 69 -1.13 -10.09 -5.68
N GLY A 70 -0.55 -8.97 -6.13
CA GLY A 70 -0.72 -8.48 -7.49
C GLY A 70 -0.26 -9.51 -8.53
N LEU A 71 0.90 -10.14 -8.31
CA LEU A 71 1.41 -11.22 -9.17
C LEU A 71 0.49 -12.44 -9.16
N LEU A 72 0.04 -12.88 -7.99
CA LEU A 72 -0.92 -13.99 -7.87
C LEU A 72 -2.21 -13.67 -8.62
N TRP A 73 -2.70 -12.44 -8.51
CA TRP A 73 -3.91 -12.02 -9.22
C TRP A 73 -3.70 -12.03 -10.74
N ILE A 74 -2.54 -11.56 -11.23
CA ILE A 74 -2.17 -11.67 -12.65
C ILE A 74 -2.18 -13.14 -13.11
N MET A 75 -1.69 -14.07 -12.29
CA MET A 75 -1.67 -15.51 -12.62
C MET A 75 -3.07 -16.12 -12.70
N VAL A 76 -4.04 -15.64 -11.90
CA VAL A 76 -5.43 -16.10 -11.93
C VAL A 76 -6.22 -15.44 -13.07
N GLY A 77 -5.86 -14.21 -13.44
CA GLY A 77 -6.42 -13.51 -14.59
C GLY A 77 -5.75 -12.17 -14.83
N LEU A 78 -5.32 -11.92 -16.07
CA LEU A 78 -4.72 -10.66 -16.44
C LEU A 78 -5.79 -9.55 -16.41
N SER A 79 -5.69 -8.66 -15.43
CA SER A 79 -6.53 -7.48 -15.33
C SER A 79 -5.66 -6.24 -15.15
N LEU A 80 -6.09 -5.12 -15.73
CA LEU A 80 -5.40 -3.83 -15.57
C LEU A 80 -5.17 -3.48 -14.09
N PRO A 81 -6.14 -3.68 -13.16
CA PRO A 81 -5.94 -3.43 -11.74
C PRO A 81 -4.82 -4.28 -11.12
N ALA A 82 -4.73 -5.57 -11.45
CA ALA A 82 -3.69 -6.45 -10.93
C ALA A 82 -2.28 -6.06 -11.41
N PHE A 83 -2.16 -5.67 -12.69
CA PHE A 83 -0.92 -5.13 -13.24
C PHE A 83 -0.51 -3.81 -12.55
N THR A 84 -1.46 -2.88 -12.40
CA THR A 84 -1.22 -1.61 -11.72
C THR A 84 -0.79 -1.81 -10.28
N LEU A 85 -1.50 -2.65 -9.51
CA LEU A 85 -1.15 -2.98 -8.13
C LEU A 85 0.28 -3.54 -8.05
N THR A 86 0.62 -4.50 -8.90
CA THR A 86 1.96 -5.11 -8.93
C THR A 86 3.05 -4.08 -9.19
N LEU A 87 2.89 -3.26 -10.24
CA LEU A 87 3.87 -2.25 -10.63
C LEU A 87 4.04 -1.19 -9.55
N LEU A 88 2.93 -0.66 -9.03
CA LEU A 88 2.94 0.34 -7.97
C LEU A 88 3.59 -0.22 -6.69
N SER A 89 3.28 -1.46 -6.32
CA SER A 89 3.87 -2.14 -5.16
C SER A 89 5.37 -2.38 -5.33
N ALA A 90 5.83 -2.71 -6.55
CA ALA A 90 7.25 -2.84 -6.83
C ALA A 90 7.98 -1.49 -6.72
N LEU A 91 7.40 -0.40 -7.25
CA LEU A 91 7.99 0.93 -7.17
C LEU A 91 8.11 1.45 -5.74
N ILE A 92 7.05 1.28 -4.93
CA ILE A 92 7.11 1.69 -3.52
C ILE A 92 8.09 0.81 -2.74
N LEU A 93 8.16 -0.49 -3.05
CA LEU A 93 9.09 -1.41 -2.39
C LEU A 93 10.53 -0.96 -2.62
N VAL A 94 10.88 -0.60 -3.86
CA VAL A 94 12.22 -0.06 -4.19
C VAL A 94 12.50 1.21 -3.39
N ALA A 95 11.54 2.13 -3.30
CA ALA A 95 11.71 3.35 -2.51
C ALA A 95 11.87 3.06 -1.00
N LEU A 96 11.14 2.08 -0.47
CA LEU A 96 11.16 1.70 0.95
C LEU A 96 12.35 0.83 1.33
N MET A 97 13.03 0.19 0.37
CA MET A 97 14.29 -0.52 0.62
C MET A 97 15.45 0.43 0.91
N ASP A 98 15.37 1.68 0.44
CA ASP A 98 16.34 2.72 0.74
C ASP A 98 16.25 3.12 2.23
N GLU A 99 17.37 2.97 2.94
CA GLU A 99 17.47 3.29 4.37
C GLU A 99 17.43 4.80 4.62
N ASP A 100 17.92 5.63 3.70
CA ASP A 100 17.88 7.08 3.81
C ASP A 100 16.42 7.57 3.72
N VAL A 101 15.65 6.98 2.80
CA VAL A 101 14.21 7.25 2.68
C VAL A 101 13.47 6.88 3.96
N ARG A 102 13.71 5.68 4.51
CA ARG A 102 13.07 5.26 5.77
C ARG A 102 13.49 6.13 6.95
N THR A 103 14.74 6.55 7.01
CA THR A 103 15.23 7.46 8.04
C THR A 103 14.53 8.82 7.96
N GLU A 104 14.36 9.39 6.76
CA GLU A 104 13.60 10.63 6.57
C GLU A 104 12.13 10.48 7.03
N LEU A 105 11.49 9.35 6.73
CA LEU A 105 10.12 9.08 7.16
C LEU A 105 9.97 9.07 8.68
N LYS A 106 10.94 8.50 9.41
CA LYS A 106 10.97 8.44 10.88
C LYS A 106 11.19 9.81 11.52
N MET A 107 12.03 10.65 10.91
CA MET A 107 12.39 11.95 11.47
C MET A 107 11.26 12.98 11.46
N GLY A 108 10.07 12.65 10.95
CA GLY A 108 8.90 13.50 11.08
C GLY A 108 9.13 14.88 10.44
N GLY A 109 9.57 14.90 9.19
CA GLY A 109 9.76 16.15 8.44
C GLY A 109 8.49 16.97 8.23
#